data_AF-A0A7S4A4M5-F1
#
_entry.id   AF-A0A7S4A4M5-F1
#
_cell.length_a   1.000
_cell.length_b   1.000
_cell.length_c   1.000
_cell.angle_alpha   90.00
_cell.angle_beta   90.00
_cell.angle_gamma   90.00
#
_symmetry.space_group_name_H-M   'P 1'
#
loop_
_entity.id
_entity.type
_entity.pdbx_description
1 polymer ?
#
loop_
_entity_poly.entity_id
_entity_poly.type
_entity_poly.pdbx_seq_one_letter_code
_entity_poly.pdbx_strand_id
1 'polypeptide(L)'
;AGWTKSCFPTPRPVVRTSSGPSGRDSVHTRLLVPAELLFRLVGSLGGSTPMAARVIPVTSPKSDTDEQNIQLPCRCDAPLKARSDEPCPVYQDITFDAEAVIKAAGAAPRLDAISFRNHYVASISVMQRQARPEGLVWVPVLREKHLMRDAHCEDDAQATTTLATSDFTNFDSGLCGVAAGDDEGLPVGSLRFRLRQPSPTWRSYELKHVKCIMRK
;
A
#
# COMPACT_ATOMS: atom_id res chain seq x y z
N ALA A 1 -34.54 -31.90 -4.70
CA ALA A 1 -33.50 -32.56 -3.89
C ALA A 1 -32.55 -31.49 -3.37
N GLY A 2 -32.77 -31.02 -2.13
CA GLY A 2 -32.00 -29.95 -1.51
C GLY A 2 -30.76 -30.51 -0.82
N TRP A 3 -29.61 -29.92 -1.11
CA TRP A 3 -28.34 -30.25 -0.44
C TRP A 3 -27.97 -29.09 0.48
N THR A 4 -28.25 -29.25 1.77
CA THR A 4 -27.77 -28.35 2.82
C THR A 4 -26.32 -28.71 3.14
N LYS A 5 -25.36 -27.84 2.80
CA LYS A 5 -23.97 -27.97 3.25
C LYS A 5 -23.88 -27.58 4.72
N SER A 6 -23.59 -28.55 5.60
CA SER A 6 -23.31 -28.31 7.01
C SER A 6 -21.89 -27.77 7.17
N CYS A 7 -21.76 -26.58 7.77
CA CYS A 7 -20.47 -26.08 8.25
C CYS A 7 -20.06 -26.85 9.50
N PHE A 8 -18.87 -27.46 9.47
CA PHE A 8 -18.25 -28.09 10.64
C PHE A 8 -17.83 -27.01 11.67
N PRO A 9 -17.99 -27.26 12.99
CA PRO A 9 -17.52 -26.34 14.03
C PRO A 9 -16.00 -26.44 14.22
N THR A 10 -15.36 -25.28 14.30
CA THR A 10 -13.94 -25.10 14.64
C THR A 10 -13.64 -25.44 16.11
N PRO A 11 -12.44 -25.95 16.43
CA PRO A 11 -12.05 -26.25 17.81
C PRO A 11 -11.74 -24.97 18.60
N ARG A 12 -12.16 -24.95 19.88
CA ARG A 12 -11.94 -23.86 20.84
C ARG A 12 -10.46 -23.78 21.26
N PRO A 13 -9.90 -22.58 21.47
CA PRO A 13 -8.55 -22.41 22.01
C PRO A 13 -8.50 -22.68 23.52
N VAL A 14 -7.44 -23.35 23.95
CA VAL A 14 -7.10 -23.59 25.37
C VAL A 14 -6.45 -22.34 25.95
N VAL A 15 -7.06 -21.77 26.98
CA VAL A 15 -6.53 -20.67 27.78
C VAL A 15 -5.39 -21.19 28.67
N ARG A 16 -4.17 -20.71 28.46
CA ARG A 16 -3.07 -20.84 29.42
C ARG A 16 -2.80 -19.48 30.04
N THR A 17 -3.19 -19.33 31.29
CA THR A 17 -2.80 -18.23 32.17
C THR A 17 -1.39 -18.50 32.71
N SER A 18 -0.45 -17.59 32.46
CA SER A 18 0.80 -17.53 33.22
C SER A 18 1.04 -16.09 33.68
N SER A 19 0.87 -15.90 34.98
CA SER A 19 1.29 -14.75 35.77
C SER A 19 2.81 -14.77 36.00
N GLY A 20 3.50 -13.64 35.82
CA GLY A 20 4.91 -13.47 36.16
C GLY A 20 5.35 -12.00 36.09
N PRO A 21 6.39 -11.58 36.85
CA PRO A 21 6.30 -10.38 37.68
C PRO A 21 6.97 -9.12 37.12
N SER A 22 6.59 -8.02 37.78
CA SER A 22 7.10 -6.65 37.73
C SER A 22 8.58 -6.49 38.10
N GLY A 23 9.30 -5.68 37.31
CA GLY A 23 10.55 -4.98 37.65
C GLY A 23 10.77 -3.88 36.59
N ARG A 24 10.79 -2.58 36.94
CA ARG A 24 12.00 -1.79 37.27
C ARG A 24 13.06 -1.89 36.15
N ASP A 25 13.54 -0.84 35.49
CA ASP A 25 13.80 0.53 35.89
C ASP A 25 13.80 1.52 34.71
N SER A 26 13.60 2.78 35.07
CA SER A 26 13.61 3.97 34.23
C SER A 26 15.05 4.38 33.87
N VAL A 27 15.34 4.59 32.59
CA VAL A 27 16.53 5.34 32.15
C VAL A 27 16.10 6.33 31.07
N HIS A 28 15.95 7.59 31.46
CA HIS A 28 15.81 8.72 30.55
C HIS A 28 17.17 9.03 29.91
N THR A 29 17.34 8.66 28.64
CA THR A 29 18.44 9.16 27.80
C THR A 29 17.89 10.27 26.90
N ARG A 30 18.09 11.53 27.31
CA ARG A 30 17.83 12.71 26.46
C ARG A 30 18.96 12.82 25.43
N LEU A 31 18.65 12.51 24.16
CA LEU A 31 19.52 12.84 23.03
C LEU A 31 19.03 14.15 22.40
N LEU A 32 19.80 15.22 22.65
CA LEU A 32 19.75 16.47 21.90
C LEU A 32 20.35 16.21 20.52
N VAL A 33 19.55 16.32 19.45
CA VAL A 33 20.05 16.38 18.07
C VAL A 33 19.99 17.83 17.60
N PRO A 34 21.09 18.41 17.07
CA PRO A 34 21.10 19.78 16.59
C PRO A 34 20.29 19.94 15.30
N ALA A 35 19.49 21.01 15.25
CA ALA A 35 18.84 21.51 14.06
C ALA A 35 19.85 22.26 13.19
N GLU A 36 20.32 21.66 12.11
CA GLU A 36 21.04 22.34 11.04
C GLU A 36 20.84 21.52 9.76
N LEU A 37 19.95 21.97 8.87
CA LEU A 37 20.06 21.69 7.44
C LEU A 37 19.22 22.68 6.61
N LEU A 38 19.77 23.88 6.57
CA LEU A 38 19.60 24.87 5.52
C LEU A 38 19.96 24.27 4.15
N PHE A 39 19.00 24.18 3.23
CA PHE A 39 19.31 24.10 1.80
C PHE A 39 18.65 25.27 1.07
N ARG A 40 19.47 26.30 0.83
CA ARG A 40 19.29 27.25 -0.27
C ARG A 40 19.78 26.59 -1.55
N LEU A 41 19.02 26.68 -2.63
CA LEU A 41 19.58 26.70 -3.99
C LEU A 41 18.75 27.65 -4.85
N VAL A 42 19.47 28.67 -5.33
CA VAL A 42 19.07 29.75 -6.21
C VAL A 42 19.39 29.34 -7.65
N GLY A 43 18.46 29.59 -8.56
CA GLY A 43 18.74 30.07 -9.93
C GLY A 43 19.18 29.05 -10.98
N SER A 44 18.38 28.91 -12.04
CA SER A 44 18.90 29.07 -13.40
C SER A 44 17.78 29.44 -14.38
N LEU A 45 18.02 30.54 -15.10
CA LEU A 45 17.24 31.07 -16.20
C LEU A 45 17.67 30.38 -17.51
N GLY A 46 16.72 30.21 -18.43
CA GLY A 46 16.98 30.30 -19.86
C GLY A 46 16.80 29.01 -20.67
N GLY A 47 16.11 29.15 -21.80
CA GLY A 47 16.15 28.16 -22.89
C GLY A 47 14.80 27.87 -23.53
N SER A 48 14.25 28.83 -24.28
CA SER A 48 13.11 28.62 -25.19
C SER A 48 13.62 28.02 -26.51
N THR A 49 13.09 26.88 -26.92
CA THR A 49 13.20 26.36 -28.28
C THR A 49 11.84 25.81 -28.74
N PRO A 50 11.25 26.33 -29.83
CA PRO A 50 10.07 25.73 -30.43
C PRO A 50 10.48 24.55 -31.33
N MET A 51 10.00 23.34 -31.03
CA MET A 51 10.11 22.21 -31.94
C MET A 51 8.98 22.24 -32.98
N ALA A 52 9.36 22.40 -34.24
CA ALA A 52 8.49 22.23 -35.39
C ALA A 52 8.15 20.75 -35.57
N ALA A 53 6.86 20.42 -35.49
CA ALA A 53 6.34 19.10 -35.83
C ALA A 53 6.36 18.91 -37.35
N ARG A 54 7.19 17.96 -37.83
CA ARG A 54 7.15 17.48 -39.22
C ARG A 54 6.25 16.24 -39.29
N VAL A 55 5.14 16.37 -40.01
CA VAL A 55 4.27 15.25 -40.40
C VAL A 55 4.96 14.51 -41.55
N ILE A 56 5.35 13.26 -41.32
CA ILE A 56 5.82 12.36 -42.37
C ILE A 56 4.62 11.50 -42.79
N PRO A 57 4.17 11.53 -44.05
CA PRO A 57 3.16 10.60 -44.52
C PRO A 57 3.76 9.19 -44.62
N VAL A 58 3.29 8.28 -43.78
CA VAL A 58 3.60 6.85 -43.87
C VAL A 58 2.70 6.26 -44.94
N THR A 59 3.29 5.97 -46.10
CA THR A 59 2.67 5.15 -47.13
C THR A 59 2.79 3.68 -46.74
N SER A 60 1.64 3.01 -46.58
CA SER A 60 1.56 1.57 -46.32
C SER A 60 2.07 0.77 -47.52
N PRO A 61 3.06 -0.13 -47.36
CA PRO A 61 3.29 -1.18 -48.33
C PRO A 61 2.27 -2.31 -48.13
N LYS A 62 1.56 -2.66 -49.20
CA LYS A 62 0.86 -3.95 -49.30
C LYS A 62 1.92 -5.04 -49.35
N SER A 63 1.91 -5.96 -48.39
CA SER A 63 2.66 -7.21 -48.46
C SER A 63 1.67 -8.35 -48.49
N ASP A 64 1.64 -9.04 -49.63
CA ASP A 64 0.94 -10.29 -49.84
C ASP A 64 1.42 -11.35 -48.83
N THR A 65 0.43 -12.07 -48.31
CA THR A 65 0.56 -13.13 -47.33
C THR A 65 1.19 -14.36 -47.98
N ASP A 66 2.45 -14.66 -47.66
CA ASP A 66 3.04 -15.98 -47.83
C ASP A 66 3.53 -16.44 -46.45
N GLU A 67 2.70 -17.25 -45.79
CA GLU A 67 2.96 -17.81 -44.46
C GLU A 67 4.08 -18.86 -44.55
N GLN A 68 5.33 -18.41 -44.59
CA GLN A 68 6.46 -19.28 -44.29
C GLN A 68 6.49 -19.54 -42.78
N ASN A 69 5.98 -20.71 -42.39
CA ASN A 69 6.09 -21.27 -41.05
C ASN A 69 7.56 -21.60 -40.73
N ILE A 70 8.30 -20.58 -40.29
CA ILE A 70 9.66 -20.75 -39.78
C ILE A 70 9.53 -21.25 -38.33
N GLN A 71 9.57 -22.57 -38.15
CA GLN A 71 9.79 -23.15 -36.82
C GLN A 71 11.24 -22.92 -36.39
N LEU A 72 11.45 -21.87 -35.59
CA LEU A 72 12.71 -21.69 -34.88
C LEU A 72 12.75 -22.66 -33.69
N PRO A 73 13.72 -23.61 -33.63
CA PRO A 73 13.90 -24.44 -32.45
C PRO A 73 14.40 -23.56 -31.30
N CYS A 74 13.48 -23.16 -30.42
CA CYS A 74 13.81 -22.53 -29.16
C CYS A 74 14.49 -23.56 -28.24
N ARG A 75 15.83 -23.65 -28.34
CA ARG A 75 16.67 -24.28 -27.31
C ARG A 75 16.66 -23.38 -26.07
N CYS A 76 15.61 -23.52 -25.28
CA CYS A 76 15.53 -22.96 -23.95
C CYS A 76 16.03 -24.02 -22.94
N ASP A 77 17.33 -24.32 -22.97
CA ASP A 77 18.00 -25.13 -21.92
C ASP A 77 18.29 -24.30 -20.65
N ALA A 78 17.72 -23.09 -20.54
CA ALA A 78 17.70 -22.37 -19.28
C ALA A 78 16.68 -23.05 -18.36
N PRO A 79 17.05 -23.45 -17.12
CA PRO A 79 16.08 -23.99 -16.18
C PRO A 79 14.95 -22.98 -16.06
N LEU A 80 13.74 -23.40 -16.45
CA LEU A 80 12.50 -22.68 -16.19
C LEU A 80 12.49 -22.40 -14.69
N LYS A 81 12.92 -21.20 -14.28
CA LYS A 81 12.62 -20.66 -12.96
C LYS A 81 11.12 -20.78 -12.87
N ALA A 82 10.65 -21.66 -11.99
CA ALA A 82 9.24 -21.82 -11.68
C ALA A 82 8.65 -20.42 -11.65
N ARG A 83 7.75 -20.13 -12.60
CA ARG A 83 7.01 -18.87 -12.57
C ARG A 83 6.49 -18.77 -11.15
N SER A 84 6.83 -17.70 -10.44
CA SER A 84 6.25 -17.49 -9.13
C SER A 84 4.73 -17.53 -9.35
N ASP A 85 4.06 -18.56 -8.84
CA ASP A 85 2.62 -18.77 -9.03
C ASP A 85 1.77 -17.67 -8.40
N GLU A 86 2.41 -16.68 -7.75
CA GLU A 86 1.73 -15.55 -7.16
C GLU A 86 1.43 -14.47 -8.20
N PRO A 87 0.17 -14.03 -8.33
CA PRO A 87 -0.17 -12.89 -9.17
C PRO A 87 0.60 -11.65 -8.70
N CYS A 88 1.05 -10.84 -9.67
CA CYS A 88 1.82 -9.63 -9.41
C CYS A 88 1.09 -8.74 -8.38
N PRO A 89 1.75 -8.33 -7.28
CA PRO A 89 1.11 -7.46 -6.31
C PRO A 89 0.78 -6.11 -6.96
N VAL A 90 -0.45 -5.64 -6.76
CA VAL A 90 -0.90 -4.32 -7.21
C VAL A 90 -0.73 -3.34 -6.06
N TYR A 91 -0.15 -2.17 -6.33
CA TYR A 91 0.04 -1.11 -5.35
C TYR A 91 -0.84 0.10 -5.68
N GLN A 92 -1.46 0.69 -4.66
CA GLN A 92 -2.13 1.98 -4.75
C GLN A 92 -1.55 2.92 -3.72
N ASP A 93 -1.06 4.07 -4.17
CA ASP A 93 -0.40 5.04 -3.31
C ASP A 93 -1.33 6.23 -3.08
N ILE A 94 -1.40 6.70 -1.83
CA ILE A 94 -2.08 7.93 -1.43
C ILE A 94 -1.03 8.84 -0.80
N THR A 95 -0.85 10.01 -1.41
CA THR A 95 0.03 11.05 -0.91
C THR A 95 -0.81 12.19 -0.36
N PHE A 96 -0.48 12.64 0.83
CA PHE A 96 -1.15 13.76 1.47
C PHE A 96 -0.30 15.01 1.26
N ASP A 97 -0.93 16.08 0.81
CA ASP A 97 -0.29 17.39 0.76
C ASP A 97 -0.23 17.95 2.18
N ALA A 98 0.93 17.79 2.82
CA ALA A 98 1.12 18.21 4.20
C ALA A 98 0.82 19.70 4.40
N GLU A 99 1.19 20.56 3.46
CA GLU A 99 0.97 22.00 3.56
C GLU A 99 -0.51 22.34 3.49
N ALA A 100 -1.22 21.78 2.51
CA ALA A 100 -2.65 22.00 2.34
C ALA A 100 -3.43 21.51 3.57
N VAL A 101 -3.05 20.37 4.15
CA VAL A 101 -3.78 19.81 5.29
C VAL A 101 -3.45 20.55 6.58
N ILE A 102 -2.18 20.93 6.83
CA ILE A 102 -1.82 21.77 7.99
C ILE A 102 -2.56 23.11 7.93
N LYS A 103 -2.62 23.74 6.76
CA LYS A 103 -3.35 25.01 6.58
C LYS A 103 -4.84 24.87 6.89
N ALA A 104 -5.46 23.75 6.55
CA ALA A 104 -6.87 23.50 6.80
C ALA A 104 -7.17 23.12 8.26
N ALA A 105 -6.29 22.35 8.90
CA ALA A 105 -6.50 21.82 10.26
C ALA A 105 -5.93 22.73 11.37
N GLY A 106 -5.01 23.64 11.05
CA GLY A 106 -4.28 24.46 12.04
C GLY A 106 -3.22 23.69 12.84
N ALA A 107 -3.11 22.37 12.63
CA ALA A 107 -2.15 21.47 13.26
C ALA A 107 -1.75 20.35 12.30
N ALA A 108 -0.74 19.55 12.67
CA ALA A 108 -0.36 18.36 11.92
C ALA A 108 -1.53 17.36 11.95
N PRO A 109 -2.13 17.04 10.79
CA PRO A 109 -3.33 16.22 10.74
C PRO A 109 -3.04 14.78 11.13
N ARG A 110 -3.96 14.17 11.88
CA ARG A 110 -3.85 12.78 12.31
C ARG A 110 -4.89 11.93 11.59
N LEU A 111 -4.50 10.78 11.06
CA LEU A 111 -5.44 9.82 10.51
C LEU A 111 -6.21 9.17 11.65
N ASP A 112 -7.52 9.06 11.50
CA ASP A 112 -8.42 8.37 12.42
C ASP A 112 -8.91 7.05 11.83
N ALA A 113 -9.35 7.10 10.56
CA ALA A 113 -9.80 5.93 9.85
C ALA A 113 -9.67 6.08 8.33
N ILE A 114 -9.68 4.96 7.62
CA ILE A 114 -9.72 4.88 6.16
C ILE A 114 -10.97 4.09 5.76
N SER A 115 -11.89 4.71 5.03
CA SER A 115 -13.07 4.05 4.49
C SER A 115 -12.92 3.88 2.98
N PHE A 116 -13.29 2.71 2.45
CA PHE A 116 -13.26 2.44 1.02
C PHE A 116 -14.30 1.39 0.64
N ARG A 117 -14.63 1.31 -0.65
CA ARG A 117 -15.41 0.22 -1.23
C ARG A 117 -14.45 -0.79 -1.83
N ASN A 118 -14.56 -2.05 -1.38
CA ASN A 118 -13.82 -3.15 -1.98
C ASN A 118 -14.24 -3.31 -3.45
N HIS A 119 -13.31 -3.68 -4.32
CA HIS A 119 -13.61 -4.08 -5.69
C HIS A 119 -12.75 -5.30 -6.02
N TYR A 120 -13.23 -6.46 -5.57
CA TYR A 120 -12.61 -7.78 -5.76
C TYR A 120 -11.22 -7.94 -5.16
N VAL A 121 -10.90 -7.23 -4.08
CA VAL A 121 -9.64 -7.44 -3.34
C VAL A 121 -9.87 -8.45 -2.22
N ALA A 122 -9.07 -9.51 -2.18
CA ALA A 122 -9.21 -10.57 -1.18
C ALA A 122 -8.56 -10.18 0.15
N SER A 123 -7.34 -9.62 0.09
CA SER A 123 -6.65 -9.08 1.25
C SER A 123 -5.82 -7.83 0.91
N ILE A 124 -5.59 -7.00 1.93
CA ILE A 124 -4.78 -5.79 1.83
C ILE A 124 -3.71 -5.72 2.90
N SER A 125 -2.58 -5.11 2.55
CA SER A 125 -1.57 -4.61 3.48
C SER A 125 -1.46 -3.10 3.33
N VAL A 126 -1.23 -2.38 4.41
CA VAL A 126 -1.01 -0.93 4.40
C VAL A 126 0.41 -0.64 4.87
N MET A 127 1.14 0.11 4.07
CA MET A 127 2.46 0.63 4.40
C MET A 127 2.39 2.14 4.52
N GLN A 128 3.21 2.71 5.39
CA GLN A 128 3.37 4.14 5.56
C GLN A 128 4.81 4.51 5.22
N ARG A 129 4.99 5.66 4.55
CA ARG A 129 6.32 6.21 4.31
C ARG A 129 6.80 6.91 5.58
N GLN A 130 7.89 6.42 6.16
CA GLN A 130 8.46 6.93 7.42
C GLN A 130 9.90 7.39 7.20
N ALA A 131 10.30 8.42 7.95
CA ALA A 131 11.70 8.85 8.00
C ALA A 131 12.49 7.92 8.93
N ARG A 132 13.57 7.36 8.42
CA ARG A 132 14.53 6.53 9.15
C ARG A 132 15.94 7.12 8.94
N PRO A 133 16.94 6.75 9.77
CA PRO A 133 18.32 7.19 9.56
C PRO A 133 18.85 6.90 8.15
N GLU A 134 18.37 5.84 7.51
CA GLU A 134 18.74 5.42 6.15
C GLU A 134 17.96 6.16 5.05
N GLY A 135 17.02 7.03 5.41
CA GLY A 135 16.16 7.79 4.50
C GLY A 135 14.68 7.44 4.63
N LEU A 136 13.91 7.73 3.57
CA LEU A 136 12.47 7.47 3.55
C LEU A 136 12.18 6.02 3.16
N VAL A 137 11.60 5.25 4.08
CA VAL A 137 11.33 3.81 3.91
C VAL A 137 9.84 3.52 4.08
N TRP A 138 9.33 2.55 3.31
CA TRP A 138 7.98 2.03 3.48
C TRP A 138 7.92 1.01 4.61
N VAL A 139 7.17 1.32 5.66
CA VAL A 139 7.03 0.48 6.86
C VAL A 139 5.61 -0.06 6.92
N PRO A 140 5.40 -1.39 7.07
CA PRO A 140 4.06 -1.97 7.14
C PRO A 140 3.36 -1.62 8.46
N VAL A 141 2.33 -0.79 8.38
CA VAL A 141 1.47 -0.42 9.52
C VAL A 141 0.31 -1.39 9.72
N LEU A 142 -0.16 -2.01 8.62
CA LEU A 142 -1.12 -3.12 8.62
C LEU A 142 -0.55 -4.25 7.76
N ARG A 143 -0.23 -5.40 8.37
CA ARG A 143 0.43 -6.51 7.66
C ARG A 143 -0.48 -7.20 6.66
N GLU A 144 -1.66 -7.64 7.11
CA GLU A 144 -2.66 -8.25 6.23
C GLU A 144 -4.03 -8.16 6.88
N LYS A 145 -5.03 -7.73 6.09
CA LYS A 145 -6.44 -7.72 6.46
C LYS A 145 -7.23 -8.36 5.33
N HIS A 146 -7.96 -9.42 5.64
CA HIS A 146 -8.88 -10.03 4.70
C HIS A 146 -10.12 -9.14 4.53
N LEU A 147 -10.47 -8.88 3.27
CA LEU A 147 -11.66 -8.14 2.87
C LEU A 147 -12.75 -9.04 2.29
N MET A 148 -12.39 -10.23 1.81
CA MET A 148 -13.32 -11.26 1.35
C MET A 148 -13.17 -12.51 2.23
N ARG A 149 -14.29 -13.15 2.57
CA ARG A 149 -14.26 -14.44 3.27
C ARG A 149 -13.71 -15.56 2.39
N ASP A 150 -14.10 -15.56 1.11
CA ASP A 150 -13.62 -16.47 0.08
C ASP A 150 -13.21 -15.65 -1.14
N ALA A 151 -11.95 -15.78 -1.56
CA ALA A 151 -11.40 -15.05 -2.70
C ALA A 151 -12.03 -15.47 -4.04
N HIS A 152 -12.70 -16.61 -4.11
CA HIS A 152 -13.33 -17.13 -5.33
C HIS A 152 -14.83 -16.82 -5.44
N CYS A 153 -15.43 -16.16 -4.45
CA CYS A 153 -16.85 -15.81 -4.43
C CYS A 153 -17.09 -14.29 -4.45
N GLU A 154 -18.24 -13.85 -4.94
CA GLU A 154 -18.56 -12.42 -5.10
C GLU A 154 -19.16 -11.76 -3.85
N ASP A 155 -19.69 -12.55 -2.90
CA ASP A 155 -20.57 -12.08 -1.81
C ASP A 155 -20.04 -10.87 -1.01
N ASP A 156 -18.72 -10.76 -0.82
CA ASP A 156 -18.06 -9.65 -0.09
C ASP A 156 -17.18 -8.75 -0.98
N ALA A 157 -17.13 -9.03 -2.29
CA ALA A 157 -16.19 -8.39 -3.21
C ALA A 157 -16.42 -6.89 -3.38
N GLN A 158 -17.62 -6.41 -3.06
CA GLN A 158 -18.03 -5.01 -3.21
C GLN A 158 -18.42 -4.33 -1.88
N ALA A 159 -18.15 -4.97 -0.75
CA ALA A 159 -18.48 -4.45 0.56
C ALA A 159 -17.71 -3.15 0.88
N THR A 160 -18.34 -2.25 1.64
CA THR A 160 -17.65 -1.09 2.21
C THR A 160 -16.97 -1.49 3.50
N THR A 161 -15.70 -1.13 3.62
CA THR A 161 -14.87 -1.43 4.79
C THR A 161 -14.28 -0.14 5.33
N THR A 162 -14.20 -0.06 6.66
CA THR A 162 -13.51 1.00 7.37
C THR A 162 -12.40 0.38 8.22
N LEU A 163 -11.18 0.86 8.02
CA LEU A 163 -10.02 0.53 8.84
C LEU A 163 -9.82 1.64 9.85
N ALA A 164 -9.89 1.32 11.14
CA ALA A 164 -9.55 2.27 12.19
C ALA A 164 -8.03 2.27 12.38
N THR A 165 -7.46 3.39 12.82
CA THR A 165 -6.03 3.43 13.17
C THR A 165 -5.66 2.48 14.31
N SER A 166 -6.63 2.11 15.17
CA SER A 166 -6.46 1.07 16.19
C SER A 166 -6.16 -0.32 15.61
N ASP A 167 -6.47 -0.56 14.33
CA ASP A 167 -6.12 -1.82 13.65
C ASP A 167 -4.62 -1.89 13.28
N PHE A 168 -3.87 -0.78 13.41
CA PHE A 168 -2.48 -0.71 12.96
C PHE A 168 -1.53 -0.99 14.12
N THR A 169 -0.71 -2.03 13.98
CA THR A 169 0.06 -2.58 15.11
C THR A 169 1.51 -2.11 15.20
N ASN A 170 2.07 -1.56 14.12
CA ASN A 170 3.51 -1.23 14.04
C ASN A 170 3.74 0.26 13.85
N PHE A 171 3.08 1.08 14.66
CA PHE A 171 3.32 2.50 14.62
C PHE A 171 4.43 2.88 15.60
N ASP A 172 5.52 3.40 15.05
CA ASP A 172 6.55 4.08 15.85
C ASP A 172 6.30 5.59 15.76
N SER A 173 5.65 6.13 16.80
CA SER A 173 5.36 7.55 16.91
C SER A 173 6.63 8.41 16.91
N GLY A 174 7.73 7.89 17.43
CA GLY A 174 9.00 8.61 17.52
C GLY A 174 9.68 8.87 16.17
N LEU A 175 9.39 8.04 15.17
CA LEU A 175 10.05 8.11 13.86
C LEU A 175 9.31 8.92 12.81
N CYS A 176 8.10 9.37 13.14
CA CYS A 176 7.33 10.21 12.25
C CYS A 176 7.61 11.72 12.45
N GLY A 177 8.65 12.09 13.22
CA GLY A 177 9.10 13.47 13.36
C GLY A 177 8.14 14.41 14.09
N VAL A 178 7.02 13.89 14.61
CA VAL A 178 6.08 14.64 15.44
C VAL A 178 6.35 14.25 16.89
N ALA A 179 6.74 15.23 17.70
CA ALA A 179 7.00 15.02 19.12
C ALA A 179 5.83 14.27 19.75
N ALA A 180 6.13 13.18 20.45
CA ALA A 180 5.17 12.32 21.12
C ALA A 180 4.45 13.09 22.24
N GLY A 181 3.46 13.90 21.86
CA GLY A 181 2.35 14.24 22.74
C GLY A 181 1.36 13.09 22.75
N ASP A 182 0.78 12.81 23.92
CA ASP A 182 -0.05 11.66 24.32
C ASP A 182 -1.33 11.38 23.50
N ASP A 183 -1.40 11.87 22.27
CA ASP A 183 -2.58 11.78 21.40
C ASP A 183 -2.39 10.62 20.39
N GLU A 184 -3.28 9.63 20.43
CA GLU A 184 -3.20 8.34 19.73
C GLU A 184 -3.52 8.39 18.21
N GLY A 185 -2.85 9.26 17.45
CA GLY A 185 -3.12 9.39 16.01
C GLY A 185 -1.88 9.36 15.12
N LEU A 186 -2.01 8.80 13.91
CA LEU A 186 -0.93 8.67 12.93
C LEU A 186 -0.73 9.99 12.18
N PRO A 187 0.47 10.58 12.14
CA PRO A 187 0.78 11.70 11.26
C PRO A 187 0.77 11.22 9.82
N VAL A 188 0.08 11.97 8.96
CA VAL A 188 -0.31 11.47 7.64
C VAL A 188 0.61 12.02 6.56
N GLY A 189 1.63 11.24 6.17
CA GLY A 189 2.55 11.57 5.08
C GLY A 189 2.15 10.90 3.76
N SER A 190 2.45 9.62 3.61
CA SER A 190 2.03 8.83 2.45
C SER A 190 1.68 7.41 2.87
N LEU A 191 0.64 6.86 2.28
CA LEU A 191 0.17 5.49 2.47
C LEU A 191 0.29 4.71 1.16
N ARG A 192 0.63 3.43 1.27
CA ARG A 192 0.66 2.49 0.14
C ARG A 192 -0.14 1.25 0.51
N PHE A 193 -1.18 0.99 -0.27
CA PHE A 193 -1.98 -0.21 -0.19
C PHE A 193 -1.38 -1.26 -1.12
N ARG A 194 -0.98 -2.41 -0.57
CA ARG A 194 -0.66 -3.61 -1.35
C ARG A 194 -1.91 -4.46 -1.41
N LEU A 195 -2.41 -4.67 -2.62
CA LEU A 195 -3.64 -5.41 -2.88
C LEU A 195 -3.30 -6.82 -3.36
N ARG A 196 -3.95 -7.84 -2.80
CA ARG A 196 -3.84 -9.23 -3.26
C ARG A 196 -5.19 -9.79 -3.65
N GLN A 197 -5.19 -10.54 -4.75
CA GLN A 197 -6.30 -11.35 -5.19
C GLN A 197 -5.75 -12.67 -5.76
N PRO A 198 -5.82 -13.78 -4.99
CA PRO A 198 -5.27 -15.06 -5.42
C PRO A 198 -6.13 -15.78 -6.47
N SER A 199 -7.41 -15.42 -6.60
CA SER A 199 -8.30 -16.08 -7.55
C SER A 199 -8.04 -15.60 -8.98
N PRO A 200 -7.80 -16.51 -9.95
CA PRO A 200 -7.55 -16.15 -11.34
C PRO A 200 -8.80 -15.63 -12.06
N THR A 201 -9.98 -15.82 -11.47
CA THR A 201 -11.26 -15.33 -12.00
C THR A 201 -11.28 -13.81 -12.10
N TRP A 202 -10.64 -13.12 -11.15
CA TRP A 202 -10.67 -11.67 -11.05
C TRP A 202 -9.46 -11.05 -11.74
N ARG A 203 -9.66 -10.63 -12.99
CA ARG A 203 -8.60 -10.02 -13.81
C ARG A 203 -8.26 -8.59 -13.39
N SER A 204 -9.17 -7.91 -12.69
CA SER A 204 -8.97 -6.56 -12.18
C SER A 204 -9.51 -6.47 -10.75
N TYR A 205 -8.75 -5.81 -9.88
CA TYR A 205 -9.11 -5.57 -8.50
C TYR A 205 -8.46 -4.29 -8.00
N GLU A 206 -9.19 -3.53 -7.19
CA GLU A 206 -8.77 -2.22 -6.70
C GLU A 206 -9.57 -1.80 -5.46
N LEU A 207 -9.14 -0.72 -4.80
CA LEU A 207 -9.97 -0.03 -3.82
C LEU A 207 -10.68 1.15 -4.49
N LYS A 208 -12.00 1.24 -4.34
CA LYS A 208 -12.81 2.35 -4.87
C LYS A 208 -13.25 3.28 -3.75
N HIS A 209 -13.50 4.54 -4.11
CA HIS A 209 -14.07 5.54 -3.20
C HIS A 209 -13.28 5.67 -1.88
N VAL A 210 -11.95 5.68 -1.96
CA VAL A 210 -11.10 5.76 -0.77
C VAL A 210 -11.26 7.14 -0.13
N LYS A 211 -11.63 7.15 1.15
CA LYS A 211 -11.86 8.33 1.97
C LYS A 211 -11.03 8.22 3.25
N CYS A 212 -10.18 9.19 3.49
CA CYS A 212 -9.44 9.30 4.75
C CYS A 212 -10.21 10.20 5.72
N ILE A 213 -10.45 9.71 6.92
CA ILE A 213 -11.10 10.43 8.01
C ILE A 213 -9.98 10.92 8.94
N MET A 214 -9.90 12.22 9.13
CA MET A 214 -8.85 12.88 9.89
C MET A 214 -9.40 13.32 11.25
N ARG A 215 -8.63 13.11 12.32
CA ARG A 215 -8.91 13.66 13.64
C ARG A 215 -8.45 15.12 13.67
N LYS A 216 -9.26 15.97 14.31
CA LYS A 216 -8.94 17.39 14.57
C LYS A 216 -8.03 17.53 15.77
#